data_AF-A0A0N7HYB4-F1
#
_entry.id   AF-A0A0N7HYB4-F1
#
_cell.length_a   1.000
_cell.length_b   1.000
_cell.length_c   1.000
_cell.angle_alpha   90.00
_cell.angle_beta   90.00
_cell.angle_gamma   90.00
#
_symmetry.space_group_name_H-M   'P 1'
#
loop_
_entity.id
_entity.type
_entity.pdbx_description
1 polymer ?
#
loop_
_entity_poly.entity_id
_entity_poly.type
_entity_poly.pdbx_seq_one_letter_code
_entity_poly.pdbx_strand_id
1 'polypeptide(L)'
;MKTTIRLEQAIQKLYIAFHNNTLHPECCKQCAVGNILDNTDSWKHLTDNHGTLKLNYVGMVHQNVGRKFKGYTPLELLEIEITFLKGCGYELPLHYKNKRPKNSTDKNVLFHGLCEVIKLLCKWDNVSNVMDYTNIFDLSYDKPRNKTLELKA
;
A
#
# COMPACT_ATOMS: atom_id res chain seq x y z
N MET A 1 0.34 -12.57 15.93
CA MET A 1 -0.84 -12.01 15.23
C MET A 1 -1.22 -12.99 14.13
N LYS A 2 -2.51 -13.35 13.96
CA LYS A 2 -2.91 -14.29 12.89
C LYS A 2 -3.34 -13.48 11.66
N THR A 3 -2.43 -13.34 10.70
CA THR A 3 -2.71 -12.70 9.40
C THR A 3 -3.37 -13.70 8.45
N THR A 4 -4.12 -13.20 7.46
CA THR A 4 -4.63 -14.05 6.39
C THR A 4 -3.50 -14.41 5.42
N ILE A 5 -3.59 -15.58 4.78
CA ILE A 5 -2.61 -16.01 3.77
C ILE A 5 -2.53 -14.99 2.62
N ARG A 6 -3.67 -14.39 2.24
CA ARG A 6 -3.75 -13.35 1.20
C ARG A 6 -2.92 -12.12 1.58
N LEU A 7 -3.06 -11.63 2.81
CA LEU A 7 -2.33 -10.47 3.31
C LEU A 7 -0.82 -10.75 3.40
N GLU A 8 -0.44 -11.89 3.98
CA GLU A 8 0.96 -12.28 4.16
C GLU A 8 1.68 -12.40 2.80
N GLN A 9 1.04 -13.06 1.83
CA GLN A 9 1.58 -13.18 0.47
C GLN A 9 1.73 -11.81 -0.22
N ALA A 10 0.77 -10.91 -0.06
CA ALA A 10 0.85 -9.57 -0.64
C ALA A 10 2.01 -8.76 -0.05
N ILE A 11 2.12 -8.73 1.29
CA ILE A 11 3.20 -8.03 1.99
C ILE A 11 4.56 -8.60 1.58
N GLN A 12 4.70 -9.93 1.58
CA GLN A 12 5.95 -10.59 1.20
C GLN A 12 6.39 -10.21 -0.22
N LYS A 13 5.48 -10.25 -1.20
CA LYS A 13 5.76 -9.88 -2.59
C LYS A 13 6.18 -8.42 -2.73
N LEU A 14 5.47 -7.52 -2.07
CA LEU A 14 5.80 -6.10 -2.10
C LEU A 14 7.14 -5.79 -1.42
N TYR A 15 7.42 -6.45 -0.30
CA TYR A 15 8.70 -6.36 0.40
C TYR A 15 9.87 -6.80 -0.50
N ILE A 16 9.74 -7.98 -1.13
CA ILE A 16 10.75 -8.49 -2.07
C ILE A 16 10.95 -7.50 -3.22
N ALA A 17 9.87 -6.99 -3.81
CA ALA A 17 9.96 -6.05 -4.93
C ALA A 17 10.65 -4.73 -4.56
N PHE A 18 10.35 -4.20 -3.37
CA PHE A 18 10.99 -2.99 -2.86
C PHE A 18 12.49 -3.21 -2.62
N HIS A 19 12.87 -4.26 -1.91
CA HIS A 19 14.28 -4.54 -1.58
C HIS A 19 15.13 -4.93 -2.79
N ASN A 20 14.53 -5.56 -3.80
CA ASN A 20 15.22 -5.90 -5.06
C ASN A 20 15.25 -4.73 -6.06
N ASN A 21 14.73 -3.56 -5.71
CA ASN A 21 14.60 -2.39 -6.59
C ASN A 21 13.81 -2.68 -7.89
N THR A 22 12.81 -3.56 -7.80
CA THR A 22 11.93 -3.92 -8.94
C THR A 22 10.54 -3.31 -8.82
N LEU A 23 10.24 -2.56 -7.75
CA LEU A 23 8.98 -1.84 -7.56
C LEU A 23 8.97 -0.53 -8.38
N HIS A 24 7.99 -0.36 -9.27
CA HIS A 24 7.92 0.77 -10.21
C HIS A 24 6.48 1.30 -10.40
N PRO A 25 6.16 2.57 -10.05
CA PRO A 25 4.80 3.09 -10.09
C PRO A 25 4.17 3.13 -11.48
N GLU A 26 4.95 3.47 -12.51
CA GLU A 26 4.43 3.61 -13.87
C GLU A 26 4.46 2.30 -14.69
N CYS A 27 4.79 1.15 -14.08
CA CYS A 27 4.86 -0.13 -14.77
C CYS A 27 3.75 -1.08 -14.31
N CYS A 28 2.86 -1.49 -15.21
CA CYS A 28 1.71 -2.34 -14.87
C CYS A 28 2.08 -3.72 -14.28
N LYS A 29 3.30 -4.20 -14.54
CA LYS A 29 3.83 -5.48 -14.02
C LYS A 29 4.60 -5.32 -12.70
N GLN A 30 5.14 -4.13 -12.45
CA GLN A 30 6.09 -3.87 -11.37
C GLN A 30 5.57 -2.86 -10.35
N CYS A 31 4.38 -2.29 -10.53
CA CYS A 31 3.70 -1.53 -9.49
C CYS A 31 3.20 -2.44 -8.36
N ALA A 32 2.58 -1.88 -7.34
CA ALA A 32 2.04 -2.65 -6.22
C ALA A 32 1.08 -3.76 -6.69
N VAL A 33 0.13 -3.43 -7.57
CA VAL A 33 -0.84 -4.39 -8.11
C VAL A 33 -0.14 -5.48 -8.92
N GLY A 34 0.77 -5.09 -9.83
CA GLY A 34 1.52 -6.03 -10.67
C GLY A 34 2.30 -7.05 -9.83
N ASN A 35 3.01 -6.61 -8.78
CA ASN A 35 3.74 -7.53 -7.90
C ASN A 35 2.81 -8.47 -7.14
N ILE A 36 1.69 -7.98 -6.58
CA ILE A 36 0.70 -8.84 -5.92
C ILE A 36 0.18 -9.93 -6.87
N LEU A 37 0.00 -9.59 -8.15
CA LEU A 37 -0.46 -10.46 -9.22
C LEU A 37 0.66 -11.20 -9.96
N ASP A 38 1.79 -11.47 -9.32
CA ASP A 38 2.91 -12.25 -9.89
C ASP A 38 3.49 -11.63 -11.17
N ASN A 39 3.67 -10.32 -11.16
CA ASN A 39 4.19 -9.51 -12.26
C ASN A 39 3.39 -9.62 -13.58
N THR A 40 2.10 -9.93 -13.46
CA THR A 40 1.16 -9.88 -14.59
C THR A 40 0.53 -8.48 -14.73
N ASP A 41 0.10 -8.14 -15.93
CA ASP A 41 -0.52 -6.86 -16.25
C ASP A 41 -1.98 -6.98 -16.67
N SER A 42 -2.59 -8.17 -16.56
CA SER A 42 -3.98 -8.42 -16.97
C SER A 42 -5.00 -7.48 -16.30
N TRP A 43 -4.69 -7.00 -15.10
CA TRP A 43 -5.53 -6.06 -14.36
C TRP A 43 -5.65 -4.68 -15.02
N LYS A 44 -4.67 -4.28 -15.85
CA LYS A 44 -4.69 -2.98 -16.54
C LYS A 44 -5.89 -2.84 -17.47
N HIS A 45 -6.43 -3.96 -17.95
CA HIS A 45 -7.57 -4.00 -18.86
C HIS A 45 -8.92 -3.85 -18.15
N LEU A 46 -8.94 -3.74 -16.81
CA LEU A 46 -10.17 -3.55 -16.02
C LEU A 46 -10.63 -2.08 -16.01
N THR A 47 -9.77 -1.15 -16.42
CA THR A 47 -10.03 0.28 -16.50
C THR A 47 -9.47 0.83 -17.81
N ASP A 48 -10.05 1.93 -18.31
CA ASP A 48 -9.52 2.63 -19.49
C ASP A 48 -8.48 3.69 -19.11
N ASN A 49 -8.47 4.13 -17.84
CA ASN A 49 -7.53 5.11 -17.31
C ASN A 49 -6.90 4.59 -16.02
N HIS A 50 -5.59 4.79 -15.87
CA HIS A 50 -4.87 4.41 -14.66
C HIS A 50 -5.06 5.44 -13.53
N GLY A 51 -5.12 4.97 -12.29
CA GLY A 51 -5.34 5.84 -11.14
C GLY A 51 -6.79 6.34 -10.99
N THR A 52 -7.77 5.57 -11.46
CA THR A 52 -9.20 5.81 -11.21
C THR A 52 -9.89 4.53 -10.75
N LEU A 53 -10.97 4.67 -9.98
CA LEU A 53 -11.82 3.55 -9.57
C LEU A 53 -12.87 3.19 -10.65
N LYS A 54 -12.85 3.88 -11.79
CA LYS A 54 -13.81 3.67 -12.86
C LYS A 54 -13.44 2.42 -13.66
N LEU A 55 -14.15 1.33 -13.41
CA LEU A 55 -14.09 0.13 -14.24
C LEU A 55 -14.60 0.44 -15.66
N ASN A 56 -13.98 -0.20 -16.65
CA ASN A 56 -14.54 -0.30 -18.00
C ASN A 56 -15.53 -1.47 -18.09
N TYR A 57 -16.06 -1.73 -19.28
CA TYR A 57 -17.04 -2.81 -19.48
C TYR A 57 -16.51 -4.18 -19.00
N VAL A 58 -15.28 -4.55 -19.36
CA VAL A 58 -14.67 -5.82 -18.94
C VAL A 58 -14.51 -5.87 -17.41
N GLY A 59 -14.03 -4.77 -16.82
CA GLY A 59 -13.93 -4.62 -15.38
C GLY A 59 -15.27 -4.79 -14.66
N MET A 60 -16.33 -4.14 -15.16
CA MET A 60 -17.68 -4.23 -14.60
C MET A 60 -18.23 -5.65 -14.68
N VAL A 61 -18.05 -6.35 -15.80
CA VAL A 61 -18.47 -7.75 -15.93
C VAL A 61 -17.76 -8.61 -14.90
N HIS A 62 -16.43 -8.50 -14.78
CA HIS A 62 -15.66 -9.26 -13.80
C HIS A 62 -16.03 -8.92 -12.34
N GLN A 63 -16.34 -7.66 -12.06
CA GLN A 63 -16.79 -7.22 -10.75
C GLN A 63 -18.15 -7.85 -10.40
N ASN A 64 -19.11 -7.76 -11.32
CA ASN A 64 -20.49 -8.20 -11.09
C ASN A 64 -20.63 -9.72 -10.97
N VAL A 65 -19.80 -10.49 -11.69
CA VAL A 65 -19.77 -11.96 -11.57
C VAL A 65 -18.91 -12.44 -10.40
N GLY A 66 -18.34 -11.54 -9.61
CA GLY A 66 -17.51 -11.88 -8.44
C GLY A 66 -16.15 -12.50 -8.78
N ARG A 67 -15.62 -12.25 -9.98
CA ARG A 67 -14.29 -12.75 -10.37
C ARG A 67 -13.23 -12.14 -9.45
N LYS A 68 -12.32 -12.98 -8.96
CA LYS A 68 -11.17 -12.55 -8.14
C LYS A 68 -9.84 -12.87 -8.83
N PHE A 69 -8.86 -11.99 -8.63
CA PHE A 69 -7.48 -12.09 -9.09
C PHE A 69 -6.61 -12.20 -7.85
N LYS A 70 -6.05 -13.39 -7.58
CA LYS A 70 -5.29 -13.68 -6.35
C LYS A 70 -6.05 -13.28 -5.06
N GLY A 71 -7.37 -13.39 -5.08
CA GLY A 71 -8.23 -13.06 -3.94
C GLY A 71 -8.75 -11.61 -3.90
N TYR A 72 -8.46 -10.80 -4.92
CA TYR A 72 -8.93 -9.41 -5.03
C TYR A 72 -9.91 -9.23 -6.18
N THR A 73 -11.00 -8.50 -5.95
CA THR A 73 -11.95 -8.06 -6.97
C THR A 73 -11.34 -6.95 -7.85
N PRO A 74 -11.90 -6.69 -9.04
CA PRO A 74 -11.47 -5.57 -9.88
C PRO A 74 -11.39 -4.22 -9.14
N LEU A 75 -12.39 -3.87 -8.33
CA LEU A 75 -12.38 -2.62 -7.56
C LEU A 75 -11.25 -2.60 -6.52
N GLU A 76 -11.02 -3.70 -5.80
CA GLU A 76 -9.90 -3.78 -4.85
C GLU A 76 -8.55 -3.57 -5.56
N LEU A 77 -8.36 -4.13 -6.76
CA LEU A 77 -7.12 -3.91 -7.52
C LEU A 77 -6.92 -2.44 -7.88
N LEU A 78 -7.98 -1.74 -8.33
CA LEU A 78 -7.91 -0.30 -8.63
C LEU A 78 -7.67 0.54 -7.37
N GLU A 79 -8.25 0.15 -6.24
CA GLU A 79 -8.02 0.83 -4.95
C GLU A 79 -6.57 0.69 -4.48
N ILE A 80 -5.95 -0.49 -4.66
CA ILE A 80 -4.52 -0.70 -4.42
C ILE A 80 -3.68 0.21 -5.33
N GLU A 81 -3.97 0.26 -6.63
CA GLU A 81 -3.24 1.11 -7.59
C GLU A 81 -3.28 2.57 -7.16
N ILE A 82 -4.48 3.09 -6.92
CA ILE A 82 -4.70 4.49 -6.53
C ILE A 82 -4.00 4.83 -5.23
N THR A 83 -4.09 3.94 -4.24
CA THR A 83 -3.44 4.13 -2.94
C THR A 83 -1.93 4.19 -3.09
N PHE A 84 -1.36 3.28 -3.88
CA PHE A 84 0.08 3.28 -4.17
C PHE A 84 0.52 4.57 -4.86
N LEU A 85 -0.17 4.96 -5.93
CA LEU A 85 0.18 6.16 -6.70
C LEU A 85 0.01 7.44 -5.87
N LYS A 86 -1.06 7.56 -5.07
CA LYS A 86 -1.24 8.69 -4.14
C LYS A 86 -0.13 8.75 -3.10
N GLY A 87 0.23 7.61 -2.50
CA GLY A 87 1.35 7.54 -1.55
C GLY A 87 2.71 7.87 -2.21
N CYS A 88 2.89 7.57 -3.50
CA CYS A 88 4.06 8.04 -4.25
C CYS A 88 3.98 9.53 -4.67
N GLY A 89 2.91 10.25 -4.35
CA GLY A 89 2.76 11.68 -4.64
C GLY A 89 2.29 12.01 -6.06
N TYR A 90 1.65 11.06 -6.75
CA TYR A 90 1.03 11.32 -8.05
C TYR A 90 -0.30 12.05 -7.90
N GLU A 91 -0.55 12.99 -8.80
CA GLU A 91 -1.88 13.53 -9.03
C GLU A 91 -2.67 12.58 -9.95
N LEU A 92 -3.88 12.21 -9.51
CA LEU A 92 -4.72 11.20 -10.14
C LEU A 92 -6.01 11.79 -10.72
N PRO A 93 -6.57 11.21 -11.80
CA PRO A 93 -6.06 10.06 -12.55
C PRO A 93 -4.75 10.37 -13.27
N LEU A 94 -4.00 9.34 -13.68
CA LEU A 94 -2.73 9.55 -14.38
C LEU A 94 -3.00 10.25 -15.71
N HIS A 95 -2.40 11.43 -15.86
CA HIS A 95 -2.44 12.20 -17.10
C HIS A 95 -1.08 12.85 -17.32
N TYR A 96 -0.71 13.12 -18.57
CA TYR A 96 0.61 13.69 -18.90
C TYR A 96 0.79 15.13 -18.41
N LYS A 97 -0.32 15.85 -18.19
CA LYS A 97 -0.31 17.23 -17.64
C LYS A 97 -0.33 17.27 -16.11
N ASN A 98 -0.62 16.16 -15.45
CA ASN A 98 -0.80 16.13 -14.01
C ASN A 98 0.56 16.07 -13.31
N LYS A 99 0.60 16.56 -12.07
CA LYS A 99 1.82 16.56 -11.26
C LYS A 99 2.30 15.13 -11.02
N ARG A 100 3.62 14.95 -11.14
CA ARG A 100 4.31 13.70 -10.86
C ARG A 100 5.52 13.98 -9.96
N PRO A 101 5.91 13.02 -9.11
CA PRO A 101 7.17 13.12 -8.38
C PRO A 101 8.33 13.25 -9.37
N LYS A 102 9.31 14.12 -9.05
CA LYS A 102 10.49 14.34 -9.91
C LYS A 102 11.32 13.06 -10.10
N ASN A 103 11.36 12.21 -9.07
CA ASN A 103 12.00 10.90 -9.13
C ASN A 103 11.01 9.85 -8.61
N SER A 104 10.30 9.21 -9.53
CA SER A 104 9.25 8.24 -9.23
C SER A 104 9.75 6.91 -8.67
N THR A 105 11.04 6.63 -8.82
CA THR A 105 11.70 5.41 -8.32
C THR A 105 12.58 5.68 -7.10
N ASP A 106 12.49 6.89 -6.52
CA ASP A 106 13.16 7.20 -5.27
C ASP A 106 12.69 6.27 -4.14
N LYS A 107 13.63 5.75 -3.36
CA LYS A 107 13.33 4.75 -2.32
C LYS A 107 12.38 5.29 -1.25
N ASN A 108 12.45 6.57 -0.88
CA ASN A 108 11.56 7.12 0.12
C ASN A 108 10.14 7.28 -0.43
N VAL A 109 10.01 7.71 -1.70
CA VAL A 109 8.73 7.80 -2.40
C VAL A 109 8.06 6.44 -2.54
N LEU A 110 8.83 5.42 -2.95
CA LEU A 110 8.35 4.04 -3.07
C LEU A 110 7.98 3.45 -1.70
N PHE A 111 8.78 3.72 -0.68
CA PHE A 111 8.51 3.26 0.69
C PHE A 111 7.22 3.88 1.24
N HIS A 112 6.98 5.17 1.00
CA HIS A 112 5.74 5.82 1.43
C HIS A 112 4.52 5.22 0.71
N GLY A 113 4.59 5.05 -0.61
CA GLY A 113 3.56 4.35 -1.38
C GLY A 113 3.29 2.93 -0.87
N LEU A 114 4.35 2.20 -0.54
CA LEU A 114 4.27 0.84 0.01
C LEU A 114 3.56 0.83 1.37
N CYS A 115 3.91 1.74 2.29
CA CYS A 115 3.27 1.85 3.59
C CYS A 115 1.77 2.12 3.49
N GLU A 116 1.34 3.01 2.58
CA GLU A 116 -0.09 3.28 2.37
C GLU A 116 -0.84 2.05 1.83
N VAL A 117 -0.23 1.28 0.92
CA VAL A 117 -0.82 0.01 0.44
C VAL A 117 -0.93 -1.01 1.56
N ILE A 118 0.12 -1.21 2.36
CA ILE A 118 0.09 -2.17 3.47
C ILE A 118 -0.97 -1.79 4.49
N LYS A 119 -1.09 -0.50 4.81
CA LYS A 119 -2.14 0.03 5.70
C LYS A 119 -3.54 -0.27 5.16
N LEU A 120 -3.76 -0.10 3.85
CA LEU A 120 -5.02 -0.47 3.20
C LEU A 120 -5.32 -1.97 3.32
N LEU A 121 -4.34 -2.83 3.02
CA LEU A 121 -4.50 -4.28 3.08
C LEU A 121 -4.80 -4.74 4.52
N CYS A 122 -4.08 -4.22 5.51
CA CYS A 122 -4.34 -4.46 6.93
C CYS A 122 -5.78 -4.06 7.33
N LYS A 123 -6.28 -2.92 6.83
CA LYS A 123 -7.66 -2.47 7.08
C LYS A 123 -8.70 -3.46 6.53
N TRP A 124 -8.50 -3.97 5.31
CA TRP A 124 -9.44 -4.95 4.73
C TRP A 124 -9.45 -6.29 5.46
N ASP A 125 -8.31 -6.71 6.01
CA ASP A 125 -8.18 -7.95 6.77
C ASP A 125 -8.47 -7.76 8.27
N ASN A 126 -8.87 -6.56 8.72
CA ASN A 126 -9.15 -6.20 10.12
C ASN A 126 -7.97 -6.51 11.08
N VAL A 127 -6.77 -6.23 10.60
CA VAL A 127 -5.48 -6.43 11.27
C VAL A 127 -4.91 -5.04 11.58
N SER A 128 -4.37 -4.82 12.80
CA SER A 128 -3.62 -3.59 13.10
C SER A 128 -2.49 -3.39 12.09
N ASN A 129 -2.24 -2.15 11.68
CA ASN A 129 -1.21 -1.84 10.71
C ASN A 129 0.15 -2.38 11.19
N VAL A 130 0.72 -3.32 10.44
CA VAL A 130 1.98 -4.00 10.81
C VAL A 130 3.20 -3.08 10.72
N MET A 131 3.07 -1.96 10.02
CA MET A 131 4.11 -0.93 9.90
C MET A 131 3.97 0.17 10.97
N ASP A 132 2.94 0.10 11.83
CA ASP A 132 2.71 1.09 12.87
C ASP A 132 3.44 0.71 14.16
N TYR A 133 4.66 1.23 14.28
CA TYR A 133 5.49 1.02 15.47
C TYR A 133 5.28 2.10 16.54
N THR A 134 4.35 3.06 16.38
CA THR A 134 4.12 4.10 17.40
C THR A 134 3.76 3.52 18.75
N ASN A 135 3.06 2.39 18.77
CA ASN A 135 2.70 1.66 19.99
C ASN A 135 3.92 1.03 20.69
N ILE A 136 5.02 0.78 19.98
CA ILE A 136 6.29 0.30 20.57
C ILE A 136 7.04 1.47 21.20
N PHE A 137 6.95 2.64 20.57
CA PHE A 137 7.51 3.88 21.07
C PHE A 137 6.52 4.66 21.93
N ASP A 138 5.51 4.01 22.51
CA ASP A 138 4.63 4.64 23.48
C ASP A 138 5.47 4.93 24.74
N LEU A 139 6.11 6.08 24.67
CA LEU A 139 6.91 6.77 25.67
C LEU A 139 5.94 7.13 26.79
N SER A 140 5.49 6.14 27.55
CA SER A 140 5.07 6.35 28.92
C SER A 140 6.28 6.97 29.62
N TYR A 141 6.30 8.31 29.58
CA TYR A 141 7.20 9.16 30.32
C TYR A 141 7.13 8.66 31.76
N ASP A 142 8.16 7.92 32.18
CA ASP A 142 8.47 7.75 33.58
C ASP A 142 8.65 9.17 34.14
N LYS A 143 7.59 9.69 34.76
CA LYS A 143 7.67 10.91 35.56
C LYS A 143 8.85 10.72 36.52
N PRO A 144 9.84 11.63 36.55
CA PRO A 144 10.90 11.52 37.53
C PRO A 144 10.26 11.51 38.92
N ARG A 145 10.47 10.44 39.68
CA ARG A 145 10.16 10.43 41.12
C ARG A 145 11.07 11.48 41.74
N ASN A 146 10.52 12.65 42.03
CA ASN A 146 11.14 13.61 42.92
C ASN A 146 11.42 12.90 44.25
N LYS A 147 12.66 12.44 44.45
CA LYS A 147 13.16 12.09 45.78
C LYS A 147 13.34 13.41 46.52
N THR A 148 12.34 13.77 47.32
CA THR A 148 12.48 14.78 48.36
C THR A 148 13.65 14.37 49.26
N LEU A 149 14.73 15.14 49.22
CA LEU A 149 15.82 15.05 50.19
C LEU A 149 15.29 15.59 51.51
N GLU A 150 14.89 14.72 52.43
CA GLU A 150 14.79 15.08 53.84
C GLU A 150 16.20 15.30 54.39
N LEU A 151 16.62 16.57 54.42
CA LEU A 151 17.68 17.04 55.29
C LEU A 151 17.18 16.92 56.73
N LYS A 152 17.64 15.90 57.44
CA LYS A 152 17.54 15.86 58.91
C LYS A 152 18.71 16.67 59.47
N ALA A 153 18.34 17.67 60.28
CA ALA A 153 19.21 18.49 61.11
C ALA A 153 19.91 17.68 62.20
#